data_AF-A0A6I7NIC1-F1
#
_entry.id   AF-A0A6I7NIC1-F1
#
_cell.length_a   1.000
_cell.length_b   1.000
_cell.length_c   1.000
_cell.angle_alpha   90.00
_cell.angle_beta   90.00
_cell.angle_gamma   90.00
#
_symmetry.space_group_name_H-M   'P 1'
#
loop_
_entity.id
_entity.type
_entity.pdbx_description
1 polymer ?
#
loop_
_entity_poly.entity_id
_entity_poly.type
_entity_poly.pdbx_seq_one_letter_code
_entity_poly.pdbx_strand_id
1 'polypeptide(L)'
;MKKLFSLMLTALAILVLASCDNLEVRRMEPVTDTPSEDLLTLIVETDQGPIEQQINLQDANEATVFDLLVEYFDVNYMMFDFGPMLLSIESLVPGYGAFISITHNGEPSLVGAQDIVYEAGDVITFEIAWWDMTMKAVREAIEAVQAAGIEMYFLNHPNLYVGAALYHLGLHETLSARLDLTYGPVTEGQLSQAILLYHLSDADTTTWLAALDGIKTIAWPYATSLTVMALSTAPNAAEVHATFFDDYVNDVAGRDLTTLDPDTLVLTYLALIALPGETGSVLSEAVLDAIVATLHTSSFGPNAATTAHQIIALTAAGLDARAASYHHDGTDLIEQLLGFHDDAGAFYWNDDSAHVDLMFSTPQAWLALVLYEAFMQQHSPIHPFIPQP
;
A
#
# COMPACT_ATOMS: atom_id res chain seq x y z
N MET A 1 14.22 11.32 -56.35
CA MET A 1 14.60 11.22 -54.93
C MET A 1 14.42 9.83 -54.29
N LYS A 2 13.75 8.84 -54.91
CA LYS A 2 13.68 7.46 -54.37
C LYS A 2 14.87 6.53 -54.73
N LYS A 3 15.71 6.92 -55.71
CA LYS A 3 16.87 6.11 -56.13
C LYS A 3 18.18 6.41 -55.38
N LEU A 4 18.24 7.49 -54.58
CA LEU A 4 19.40 7.78 -53.72
C LEU A 4 19.34 7.04 -52.38
N PHE A 5 18.13 6.80 -51.85
CA PHE A 5 17.94 6.16 -50.55
C PHE A 5 18.26 4.65 -50.58
N SER A 6 18.06 3.99 -51.72
CA SER A 6 18.39 2.56 -51.89
C SER A 6 19.88 2.28 -52.04
N LEU A 7 20.69 3.27 -52.43
CA LEU A 7 22.16 3.10 -52.53
C LEU A 7 22.85 3.33 -51.18
N MET A 8 22.23 4.11 -50.30
CA MET A 8 22.76 4.39 -48.96
C MET A 8 22.50 3.23 -47.98
N LEU A 9 21.40 2.48 -48.14
CA LEU A 9 21.10 1.30 -47.32
C LEU A 9 22.03 0.10 -47.64
N THR A 10 22.44 -0.06 -48.90
CA THR A 10 23.38 -1.13 -49.30
C THR A 10 24.82 -0.83 -48.89
N ALA A 11 25.21 0.45 -48.78
CA ALA A 11 26.52 0.85 -48.29
C ALA A 11 26.65 0.65 -46.76
N LEU A 12 25.55 0.79 -46.00
CA LEU A 12 25.55 0.57 -44.55
C LEU A 12 25.59 -0.92 -44.17
N ALA A 13 25.07 -1.81 -45.02
CA ALA A 13 25.14 -3.26 -44.81
C ALA A 13 26.54 -3.86 -45.07
N ILE A 14 27.39 -3.20 -45.85
CA ILE A 14 28.76 -3.67 -46.12
C ILE A 14 29.74 -3.22 -45.01
N LEU A 15 29.43 -2.17 -44.25
CA LEU A 15 30.26 -1.71 -43.14
C LEU A 15 30.08 -2.53 -41.84
N VAL A 16 29.01 -3.32 -41.71
CA VAL A 16 28.79 -4.19 -40.54
C VAL A 16 29.48 -5.55 -40.70
N LEU A 17 29.93 -5.93 -41.90
CA LEU A 17 30.56 -7.23 -42.16
C LEU A 17 32.10 -7.19 -42.24
N ALA A 18 32.73 -6.04 -41.98
CA ALA A 18 34.19 -5.88 -42.02
C ALA A 18 34.84 -5.63 -40.63
N SER A 19 34.11 -5.85 -39.53
CA SER A 19 34.61 -5.71 -38.15
C SER A 19 34.82 -7.06 -37.44
N CYS A 20 35.17 -8.09 -38.20
CA CYS A 20 35.63 -9.37 -37.65
C CYS A 20 37.04 -9.64 -38.19
N ASP A 21 38.03 -8.90 -37.70
CA ASP A 21 39.41 -9.36 -37.72
C ASP A 21 40.17 -8.74 -36.54
N ASN A 22 40.86 -9.60 -35.79
CA ASN A 22 41.70 -9.33 -34.61
C ASN A 22 40.98 -9.13 -33.27
N LEU A 23 40.27 -10.17 -32.82
CA LEU A 23 40.35 -10.54 -31.40
C LEU A 23 41.51 -11.53 -31.28
N GLU A 24 42.64 -11.04 -30.76
CA GLU A 24 43.63 -11.93 -30.16
C GLU A 24 42.90 -12.77 -29.11
N VAL A 25 42.79 -14.07 -29.38
CA VAL A 25 42.37 -15.06 -28.39
C VAL A 25 43.45 -15.04 -27.31
N ARG A 26 43.29 -14.16 -26.33
CA ARG A 26 43.84 -14.37 -25.00
C ARG A 26 43.24 -15.71 -24.58
N ARG A 27 44.04 -16.76 -24.65
CA ARG A 27 43.79 -18.00 -23.92
C ARG A 27 43.58 -17.55 -22.48
N MET A 28 42.33 -17.40 -22.06
CA MET A 28 42.02 -17.44 -20.65
C MET A 28 42.49 -18.83 -20.23
N GLU A 29 43.53 -18.87 -19.41
CA GLU A 29 43.81 -20.07 -18.65
C GLU A 29 42.48 -20.45 -17.96
N PRO A 30 42.14 -21.75 -17.90
CA PRO A 30 40.97 -22.15 -17.16
C PRO A 30 41.12 -21.59 -15.76
N VAL A 31 40.20 -20.70 -15.37
CA VAL A 31 39.97 -20.42 -13.96
C VAL A 31 39.59 -21.79 -13.41
N THR A 32 40.52 -22.41 -12.72
CA THR A 32 40.25 -23.60 -11.95
C THR A 32 39.29 -23.12 -10.86
N ASP A 33 37.99 -23.32 -11.08
CA ASP A 33 36.99 -23.49 -10.04
C ASP A 33 37.50 -24.62 -9.15
N THR A 34 38.37 -24.24 -8.23
CA THR A 34 38.54 -25.00 -7.01
C THR A 34 37.35 -24.53 -6.19
N PRO A 35 36.38 -25.40 -5.86
CA PRO A 35 35.40 -25.04 -4.84
C PRO A 35 36.20 -24.50 -3.67
N SER A 36 35.89 -23.29 -3.23
CA SER A 36 36.57 -22.72 -2.09
C SER A 36 36.21 -23.57 -0.88
N GLU A 37 37.06 -24.55 -0.55
CA GLU A 37 36.80 -25.60 0.43
C GLU A 37 36.62 -25.08 1.88
N ASP A 38 36.64 -23.75 2.08
CA ASP A 38 36.54 -23.08 3.37
C ASP A 38 35.53 -21.91 3.40
N LEU A 39 34.57 -21.80 2.46
CA LEU A 39 33.57 -20.70 2.47
C LEU A 39 32.18 -21.15 2.94
N LEU A 40 31.52 -20.29 3.72
CA LEU A 40 30.09 -20.30 3.99
C LEU A 40 29.43 -19.17 3.21
N THR A 41 28.28 -19.41 2.58
CA THR A 41 27.52 -18.38 1.87
C THR A 41 26.27 -18.00 2.65
N LEU A 42 26.09 -16.72 2.94
CA LEU A 42 24.84 -16.15 3.45
C LEU A 42 24.15 -15.39 2.32
N ILE A 43 22.86 -15.65 2.11
CA ILE A 43 22.02 -14.97 1.11
C ILE A 43 20.84 -14.34 1.83
N VAL A 44 20.63 -13.03 1.62
CA VAL A 44 19.43 -12.33 2.09
C VAL A 44 18.63 -11.92 0.86
N GLU A 45 17.44 -12.50 0.70
CA GLU A 45 16.53 -12.16 -0.39
C GLU A 45 15.86 -10.82 -0.09
N THR A 46 16.20 -9.76 -0.82
CA THR A 46 15.60 -8.42 -0.64
C THR A 46 14.70 -8.04 -1.81
N ASP A 47 13.93 -6.97 -1.62
CA ASP A 47 13.13 -6.32 -2.66
C ASP A 47 13.97 -5.82 -3.86
N GLN A 48 15.26 -5.52 -3.64
CA GLN A 48 16.20 -5.12 -4.70
C GLN A 48 16.98 -6.29 -5.31
N GLY A 49 16.70 -7.52 -4.88
CA GLY A 49 17.40 -8.75 -5.26
C GLY A 49 18.26 -9.34 -4.13
N PRO A 50 18.83 -10.55 -4.33
CA PRO A 50 19.60 -11.23 -3.30
C PRO A 50 20.91 -10.49 -2.99
N ILE A 51 21.21 -10.33 -1.71
CA ILE A 51 22.52 -9.89 -1.20
C ILE A 51 23.29 -11.12 -0.74
N GLU A 52 24.41 -11.42 -1.40
CA GLU A 52 25.26 -12.57 -1.08
C GLU A 52 26.52 -12.14 -0.32
N GLN A 53 26.85 -12.85 0.76
CA GLN A 53 28.12 -12.72 1.48
C GLN A 53 28.80 -14.07 1.58
N GLN A 54 30.07 -14.11 1.18
CA GLN A 54 30.92 -15.29 1.28
C GLN A 54 31.92 -15.11 2.43
N ILE A 55 31.88 -16.02 3.40
CA ILE A 55 32.59 -15.92 4.67
C ILE A 55 33.64 -17.03 4.75
N ASN A 56 34.88 -16.66 5.04
CA ASN A 56 35.96 -17.64 5.24
C ASN A 56 35.88 -18.25 6.65
N LEU A 57 35.69 -19.57 6.70
CA LEU A 57 35.54 -20.31 7.95
C LEU A 57 36.80 -20.32 8.82
N GLN A 58 37.98 -20.07 8.24
CA GLN A 58 39.22 -19.92 9.01
C GLN A 58 39.20 -18.66 9.89
N ASP A 59 38.43 -17.64 9.49
CA ASP A 59 38.30 -16.38 10.21
C ASP A 59 37.10 -16.40 11.19
N ALA A 60 36.17 -17.34 11.02
CA ALA A 60 34.88 -17.40 11.72
C ALA A 60 34.92 -17.97 13.15
N ASN A 61 36.08 -18.25 13.75
CA ASN A 61 36.33 -18.58 15.19
C ASN A 61 35.09 -18.97 16.05
N GLU A 62 34.51 -20.16 15.86
CA GLU A 62 33.36 -20.67 16.65
C GLU A 62 32.09 -19.79 16.63
N ALA A 63 32.00 -18.83 15.70
CA ALA A 63 30.82 -17.99 15.50
C ALA A 63 29.60 -18.84 15.14
N THR A 64 28.42 -18.37 15.51
CA THR A 64 27.15 -18.92 15.02
C THR A 64 26.75 -18.24 13.71
N VAL A 65 25.79 -18.81 12.97
CA VAL A 65 25.25 -18.10 11.78
C VAL A 65 24.67 -16.75 12.20
N PHE A 66 24.08 -16.65 13.38
CA PHE A 66 23.58 -15.37 13.90
C PHE A 66 24.71 -14.35 14.11
N ASP A 67 25.84 -14.75 14.68
CA ASP A 67 26.99 -13.84 14.90
C ASP A 67 27.52 -13.33 13.55
N LEU A 68 27.65 -14.23 12.58
CA LEU A 68 28.06 -13.89 11.22
C LEU A 68 27.04 -12.96 10.54
N LEU A 69 25.74 -13.22 10.71
CA LEU A 69 24.70 -12.36 10.16
C LEU A 69 24.79 -10.93 10.70
N VAL A 70 24.97 -10.76 12.01
CA VAL A 70 25.13 -9.45 12.65
C VAL A 70 26.45 -8.76 12.28
N GLU A 71 27.49 -9.52 11.97
CA GLU A 71 28.79 -8.97 11.53
C GLU A 71 28.73 -8.38 10.12
N TYR A 72 28.03 -9.05 9.20
CA TYR A 72 28.06 -8.71 7.77
C TYR A 72 26.84 -7.94 7.28
N PHE A 73 25.76 -7.89 8.05
CA PHE A 73 24.50 -7.25 7.67
C PHE A 73 23.96 -6.33 8.77
N ASP A 74 23.13 -5.36 8.40
CA ASP A 74 22.32 -4.60 9.35
C ASP A 74 21.14 -5.44 9.84
N VAL A 75 21.24 -5.97 11.06
CA VAL A 75 20.24 -6.89 11.64
C VAL A 75 19.54 -6.24 12.81
N ASN A 76 18.21 -6.16 12.74
CA ASN A 76 17.37 -5.87 13.90
C ASN A 76 16.79 -7.18 14.45
N TYR A 77 16.87 -7.36 15.76
CA TYR A 77 16.42 -8.59 16.42
C TYR A 77 15.95 -8.33 17.85
N MET A 78 15.15 -9.25 18.37
CA MET A 78 14.75 -9.28 19.77
C MET A 78 15.25 -10.55 20.44
N MET A 79 15.84 -10.41 21.62
CA MET A 79 16.30 -11.56 22.40
C MET A 79 15.15 -12.15 23.21
N PHE A 80 14.91 -13.45 23.03
CA PHE A 80 14.03 -14.25 23.87
C PHE A 80 14.82 -15.33 24.63
N ASP A 81 14.20 -15.96 25.61
CA ASP A 81 14.81 -17.06 26.39
C ASP A 81 15.21 -18.27 25.53
N PHE A 82 14.65 -18.39 24.32
CA PHE A 82 14.93 -19.44 23.35
C PHE A 82 15.83 -19.00 22.19
N GLY A 83 16.40 -17.78 22.22
CA GLY A 83 17.32 -17.26 21.20
C GLY A 83 16.88 -15.94 20.55
N PRO A 84 17.68 -15.41 19.60
CA PRO A 84 17.35 -14.21 18.85
C PRO A 84 16.23 -14.47 17.84
N MET A 85 15.20 -13.62 17.87
CA MET A 85 14.20 -13.54 16.82
C MET A 85 14.54 -12.39 15.88
N LEU A 86 14.73 -12.70 14.60
CA LEU A 86 15.03 -11.73 13.56
C LEU A 86 13.80 -10.87 13.27
N LEU A 87 13.97 -9.55 13.31
CA LEU A 87 12.93 -8.56 12.99
C LEU A 87 13.17 -7.93 11.62
N SER A 88 14.43 -7.72 11.23
CA SER A 88 14.81 -7.30 9.88
C SER A 88 16.26 -7.66 9.57
N ILE A 89 16.60 -7.77 8.28
CA ILE A 89 17.97 -7.87 7.78
C ILE A 89 18.08 -6.96 6.56
N GLU A 90 18.90 -5.91 6.59
CA GLU A 90 18.96 -4.91 5.51
C GLU A 90 17.55 -4.34 5.21
N SER A 91 17.12 -4.35 3.94
CA SER A 91 15.75 -3.99 3.53
C SER A 91 14.73 -5.13 3.68
N LEU A 92 15.16 -6.34 4.09
CA LEU A 92 14.26 -7.45 4.34
C LEU A 92 13.50 -7.23 5.66
N VAL A 93 12.31 -6.65 5.55
CA VAL A 93 11.42 -6.37 6.68
C VAL A 93 10.09 -7.12 6.47
N PRO A 94 9.77 -8.14 7.28
CA PRO A 94 8.50 -8.84 7.19
C PRO A 94 7.35 -7.91 7.60
N GLY A 95 6.28 -7.90 6.81
CA GLY A 95 5.01 -7.28 7.19
C GLY A 95 4.24 -8.12 8.20
N TYR A 96 3.09 -7.61 8.67
CA TYR A 96 2.17 -8.40 9.47
C TYR A 96 1.73 -9.66 8.70
N GLY A 97 1.67 -10.81 9.37
CA GLY A 97 1.36 -12.09 8.71
C GLY A 97 2.58 -12.83 8.17
N ALA A 98 3.77 -12.26 8.30
CA ALA A 98 5.01 -12.79 7.77
C ALA A 98 6.15 -12.85 8.81
N PHE A 99 7.22 -13.58 8.48
CA PHE A 99 8.44 -13.70 9.26
C PHE A 99 9.64 -13.97 8.35
N ILE A 100 10.86 -13.77 8.85
CA ILE A 100 12.08 -14.16 8.14
C ILE A 100 12.30 -15.66 8.33
N SER A 101 12.10 -16.46 7.29
CA SER A 101 12.46 -17.86 7.26
C SER A 101 13.93 -18.05 6.93
N ILE A 102 14.49 -19.14 7.45
CA ILE A 102 15.87 -19.53 7.20
C ILE A 102 15.85 -20.86 6.46
N THR A 103 16.56 -20.97 5.35
CA THR A 103 16.84 -22.25 4.69
C THR A 103 18.33 -22.57 4.76
N HIS A 104 18.65 -23.84 4.91
CA HIS A 104 20.01 -24.38 4.91
C HIS A 104 20.13 -25.34 3.74
N ASN A 105 20.96 -24.98 2.76
CA ASN A 105 21.15 -25.72 1.51
C ASN A 105 19.83 -25.98 0.75
N GLY A 106 18.92 -24.99 0.78
CA GLY A 106 17.62 -25.04 0.12
C GLY A 106 16.52 -25.75 0.91
N GLU A 107 16.83 -26.33 2.08
CA GLU A 107 15.84 -26.97 2.94
C GLU A 107 15.47 -26.05 4.12
N PRO A 108 14.18 -25.94 4.50
CA PRO A 108 13.78 -25.12 5.65
C PRO A 108 14.48 -25.52 6.94
N SER A 109 15.06 -24.54 7.64
CA SER A 109 15.67 -24.76 8.94
C SER A 109 14.61 -24.97 10.02
N LEU A 110 14.82 -25.96 10.89
CA LEU A 110 13.98 -26.21 12.08
C LEU A 110 14.52 -25.53 13.34
N VAL A 111 15.67 -24.84 13.23
CA VAL A 111 16.34 -24.13 14.31
C VAL A 111 16.63 -22.70 13.90
N GLY A 112 16.76 -21.81 14.89
CA GLY A 112 17.13 -20.42 14.64
C GLY A 112 18.59 -20.28 14.20
N ALA A 113 18.96 -19.12 13.65
CA ALA A 113 20.32 -18.85 13.16
C ALA A 113 21.43 -19.08 14.22
N GLN A 114 21.11 -18.98 15.52
CA GLN A 114 22.07 -19.24 16.59
C GLN A 114 22.47 -20.72 16.70
N ASP A 115 21.58 -21.64 16.31
CA ASP A 115 21.73 -23.08 16.52
C ASP A 115 22.04 -23.86 15.23
N ILE A 116 22.10 -23.16 14.09
CA ILE A 116 22.49 -23.77 12.81
C ILE A 116 23.95 -24.20 12.90
N VAL A 117 24.16 -25.51 12.77
CA VAL A 117 25.49 -26.08 12.57
C VAL A 117 25.79 -26.04 11.08
N TYR A 118 26.87 -25.36 10.71
CA TYR A 118 27.27 -25.17 9.32
C TYR A 118 28.68 -25.72 9.06
N GLU A 119 28.93 -26.10 7.81
CA GLU A 119 30.23 -26.53 7.29
C GLU A 119 30.61 -25.77 6.01
N ALA A 120 31.84 -25.97 5.55
CA ALA A 120 32.30 -25.33 4.33
C ALA A 120 31.49 -25.81 3.11
N GLY A 121 31.09 -24.87 2.27
CA GLY A 121 30.23 -25.07 1.12
C GLY A 121 28.73 -24.89 1.40
N ASP A 122 28.34 -24.68 2.66
CA ASP A 122 26.95 -24.44 3.00
C ASP A 122 26.45 -23.08 2.48
N VAL A 123 25.16 -23.06 2.14
CA VAL A 123 24.40 -21.87 1.77
C VAL A 123 23.26 -21.70 2.77
N ILE A 124 23.23 -20.57 3.47
CA ILE A 124 22.12 -20.20 4.34
C ILE A 124 21.39 -19.02 3.70
N THR A 125 20.09 -19.19 3.45
CA THR A 125 19.25 -18.15 2.84
C THR A 125 18.22 -17.64 3.84
N PHE A 126 18.03 -16.33 3.85
CA PHE A 126 17.02 -15.61 4.61
C PHE A 126 16.03 -14.98 3.64
N GLU A 127 14.74 -15.30 3.81
CA GLU A 127 13.66 -14.80 2.94
C GLU A 127 12.38 -14.58 3.74
N ILE A 128 11.41 -13.85 3.18
CA ILE A 128 10.10 -13.70 3.82
C ILE A 128 9.25 -14.95 3.58
N ALA A 129 8.76 -15.53 4.68
CA ALA A 129 7.71 -16.54 4.68
C ALA A 129 6.43 -16.01 5.33
N TRP A 130 5.29 -16.50 4.86
CA TRP A 130 3.97 -16.06 5.32
C TRP A 130 3.29 -17.16 6.14
N TRP A 131 2.80 -16.79 7.33
CA TRP A 131 1.92 -17.64 8.12
C TRP A 131 0.43 -17.26 7.93
N ASP A 132 0.16 -16.01 7.54
CA ASP A 132 -1.17 -15.56 7.13
C ASP A 132 -1.21 -15.38 5.60
N MET A 133 -1.83 -16.35 4.92
CA MET A 133 -1.95 -16.36 3.47
C MET A 133 -2.91 -15.28 2.93
N THR A 134 -3.85 -14.81 3.74
CA THR A 134 -4.72 -13.69 3.34
C THR A 134 -3.91 -12.39 3.34
N MET A 135 -3.07 -12.18 4.35
CA MET A 135 -2.16 -11.02 4.36
C MET A 135 -1.14 -11.05 3.22
N LYS A 136 -0.67 -12.24 2.83
CA LYS A 136 0.13 -12.41 1.61
C LYS A 136 -0.64 -11.92 0.38
N ALA A 137 -1.89 -12.35 0.21
CA ALA A 137 -2.72 -11.93 -0.91
C ALA A 137 -3.02 -10.42 -0.89
N VAL A 138 -3.22 -9.82 0.29
CA VAL A 138 -3.34 -8.36 0.45
C VAL A 138 -2.08 -7.66 -0.07
N ARG A 139 -0.89 -8.08 0.37
CA ARG A 139 0.38 -7.50 -0.06
C ARG A 139 0.58 -7.64 -1.57
N GLU A 140 0.35 -8.83 -2.11
CA GLU A 140 0.47 -9.10 -3.56
C GLU A 140 -0.49 -8.21 -4.38
N ALA A 141 -1.73 -8.01 -3.92
CA ALA A 141 -2.68 -7.13 -4.59
C ALA A 141 -2.24 -5.64 -4.54
N ILE A 142 -1.69 -5.19 -3.40
CA ILE A 142 -1.14 -3.83 -3.27
C ILE A 142 0.01 -3.60 -4.27
N GLU A 143 0.94 -4.55 -4.35
CA GLU A 143 2.11 -4.49 -5.23
C GLU A 143 1.72 -4.61 -6.71
N ALA A 144 0.71 -5.43 -7.03
CA ALA A 144 0.20 -5.58 -8.39
C ALA A 144 -0.33 -4.26 -8.95
N VAL A 145 -1.08 -3.48 -8.15
CA VAL A 145 -1.57 -2.14 -8.56
C VAL A 145 -0.39 -1.18 -8.80
N GLN A 146 0.65 -1.23 -7.98
CA GLN A 146 1.85 -0.42 -8.18
C GLN A 146 2.58 -0.81 -9.48
N ALA A 147 2.73 -2.11 -9.74
CA ALA A 147 3.38 -2.64 -10.94
C ALA A 147 2.58 -2.34 -12.22
N ALA A 148 1.25 -2.29 -12.14
CA ALA A 148 0.37 -1.93 -13.26
C ALA A 148 0.50 -0.46 -13.69
N GLY A 149 1.07 0.39 -12.83
CA GLY A 149 1.31 1.81 -13.08
C GLY A 149 0.22 2.70 -12.49
N ILE A 150 0.61 3.56 -11.56
CA ILE A 150 -0.28 4.49 -10.86
C ILE A 150 -0.50 5.80 -11.62
N GLU A 151 0.29 6.07 -12.67
CA GLU A 151 0.34 7.34 -13.39
C GLU A 151 -1.02 7.71 -13.98
N MET A 152 -1.77 6.71 -14.45
CA MET A 152 -3.06 6.93 -15.10
C MET A 152 -4.09 7.59 -14.17
N TYR A 153 -3.96 7.41 -12.85
CA TYR A 153 -4.85 7.97 -11.84
C TYR A 153 -4.61 9.45 -11.54
N PHE A 154 -3.57 10.03 -12.12
CA PHE A 154 -3.25 11.46 -12.01
C PHE A 154 -3.47 12.22 -13.32
N LEU A 155 -3.97 11.54 -14.35
CA LEU A 155 -4.29 12.17 -15.63
C LEU A 155 -5.57 13.01 -15.49
N ASN A 156 -5.48 14.31 -15.82
CA ASN A 156 -6.53 15.33 -15.75
C ASN A 156 -6.93 15.75 -14.33
N HIS A 157 -7.24 14.80 -13.45
CA HIS A 157 -7.60 15.03 -12.05
C HIS A 157 -7.00 13.92 -11.17
N PRO A 158 -6.11 14.25 -10.23
CA PRO A 158 -5.60 13.33 -9.23
C PRO A 158 -6.72 12.63 -8.48
N ASN A 159 -6.66 11.30 -8.45
CA ASN A 159 -7.59 10.48 -7.73
C ASN A 159 -7.28 10.52 -6.22
N LEU A 160 -8.25 10.94 -5.40
CA LEU A 160 -8.12 11.06 -3.95
C LEU A 160 -7.68 9.74 -3.29
N TYR A 161 -8.29 8.62 -3.67
CA TYR A 161 -8.03 7.33 -3.03
C TYR A 161 -6.62 6.81 -3.33
N VAL A 162 -6.16 6.98 -4.57
CA VAL A 162 -4.78 6.61 -4.97
C VAL A 162 -3.77 7.48 -4.24
N GLY A 163 -4.00 8.79 -4.14
CA GLY A 163 -3.09 9.66 -3.38
C GLY A 163 -3.04 9.34 -1.88
N ALA A 164 -4.19 9.01 -1.28
CA ALA A 164 -4.26 8.51 0.10
C ALA A 164 -3.50 7.19 0.26
N ALA A 165 -3.62 6.26 -0.68
CA ALA A 165 -2.90 4.99 -0.63
C ALA A 165 -1.38 5.22 -0.70
N LEU A 166 -0.91 6.12 -1.57
CA LEU A 166 0.51 6.49 -1.64
C LEU A 166 1.03 7.08 -0.32
N TYR A 167 0.23 7.94 0.33
CA TYR A 167 0.58 8.50 1.62
C TYR A 167 0.80 7.40 2.67
N HIS A 168 -0.17 6.49 2.83
CA HIS A 168 -0.10 5.41 3.82
C HIS A 168 0.97 4.34 3.51
N LEU A 169 1.39 4.22 2.25
CA LEU A 169 2.55 3.42 1.84
C LEU A 169 3.90 4.11 2.10
N GLY A 170 3.92 5.34 2.63
CA GLY A 170 5.14 6.11 2.82
C GLY A 170 5.67 6.78 1.55
N LEU A 171 4.96 6.71 0.44
CA LEU A 171 5.38 7.19 -0.89
C LEU A 171 5.06 8.69 -1.11
N HIS A 172 5.37 9.52 -0.13
CA HIS A 172 5.04 10.96 -0.11
C HIS A 172 5.69 11.74 -1.25
N GLU A 173 6.93 11.42 -1.61
CA GLU A 173 7.63 12.05 -2.74
C GLU A 173 6.95 11.72 -4.08
N THR A 174 6.50 10.47 -4.23
CA THR A 174 5.77 9.98 -5.40
C THR A 174 4.42 10.69 -5.55
N LEU A 175 3.70 10.90 -4.44
CA LEU A 175 2.49 11.71 -4.40
C LEU A 175 2.80 13.16 -4.80
N SER A 176 3.74 13.80 -4.10
CA SER A 176 4.09 15.22 -4.30
C SER A 176 4.51 15.52 -5.74
N ALA A 177 5.30 14.65 -6.36
CA ALA A 177 5.75 14.80 -7.74
C ALA A 177 4.62 14.71 -8.78
N ARG A 178 3.47 14.13 -8.40
CA ARG A 178 2.31 13.93 -9.28
C ARG A 178 1.21 14.97 -9.08
N LEU A 179 1.32 15.82 -8.06
CA LEU A 179 0.41 16.93 -7.83
C LEU A 179 0.85 18.15 -8.65
N ASP A 180 0.47 18.19 -9.92
CA ASP A 180 0.51 19.42 -10.73
C ASP A 180 -0.90 19.77 -11.20
N LEU A 181 -1.58 20.59 -10.41
CA LEU A 181 -2.96 20.97 -10.66
C LEU A 181 -3.06 22.43 -11.09
N THR A 182 -2.96 22.65 -12.39
CA THR A 182 -3.46 23.90 -12.99
C THR A 182 -4.97 23.79 -13.20
N TYR A 183 -5.76 24.25 -12.24
CA TYR A 183 -7.23 24.14 -12.34
C TYR A 183 -7.89 25.27 -13.15
N GLY A 184 -8.85 24.86 -13.99
CA GLY A 184 -9.96 25.69 -14.46
C GLY A 184 -11.06 25.83 -13.40
N PRO A 185 -12.29 26.29 -13.74
CA PRO A 185 -13.36 26.46 -12.75
C PRO A 185 -13.63 25.15 -11.99
N VAL A 186 -13.58 25.22 -10.67
CA VAL A 186 -13.62 24.06 -9.76
C VAL A 186 -14.93 24.00 -8.99
N THR A 187 -15.53 22.82 -8.93
CA THR A 187 -16.71 22.54 -8.11
C THR A 187 -16.34 22.35 -6.63
N GLU A 188 -17.32 22.41 -5.74
CA GLU A 188 -17.16 22.12 -4.29
C GLU A 188 -16.48 20.76 -4.05
N GLY A 189 -16.93 19.71 -4.75
CA GLY A 189 -16.34 18.37 -4.64
C GLY A 189 -14.90 18.28 -5.16
N GLN A 190 -14.57 19.00 -6.24
CA GLN A 190 -13.20 19.05 -6.77
C GLN A 190 -12.25 19.78 -5.82
N LEU A 191 -12.68 20.91 -5.23
CA LEU A 191 -11.89 21.61 -4.21
C LEU A 191 -11.67 20.73 -2.98
N SER A 192 -12.72 20.05 -2.51
CA SER A 192 -12.65 19.19 -1.32
C SER A 192 -11.61 18.08 -1.52
N GLN A 193 -11.66 17.36 -2.65
CA GLN A 193 -10.69 16.32 -2.96
C GLN A 193 -9.26 16.86 -3.13
N ALA A 194 -9.10 18.01 -3.79
CA ALA A 194 -7.79 18.63 -3.99
C ALA A 194 -7.15 19.06 -2.67
N ILE A 195 -7.92 19.67 -1.75
CA ILE A 195 -7.46 20.05 -0.42
C ILE A 195 -6.99 18.83 0.36
N LEU A 196 -7.77 17.75 0.39
CA LEU A 196 -7.38 16.51 1.09
C LEU A 196 -6.09 15.91 0.51
N LEU A 197 -5.96 15.85 -0.81
CA LEU A 197 -4.73 15.36 -1.46
C LEU A 197 -3.50 16.21 -1.15
N TYR A 198 -3.66 17.54 -1.19
CA TYR A 198 -2.55 18.46 -0.90
C TYR A 198 -2.19 18.47 0.58
N HIS A 199 -3.18 18.27 1.46
CA HIS A 199 -2.93 18.09 2.88
C HIS A 199 -2.07 16.85 3.14
N LEU A 200 -2.35 15.73 2.48
CA LEU A 200 -1.55 14.50 2.57
C LEU A 200 -0.12 14.67 2.02
N SER A 201 0.13 15.66 1.16
CA SER A 201 1.47 15.96 0.64
C SER A 201 2.17 17.13 1.34
N ASP A 202 1.67 17.57 2.50
CA ASP A 202 2.15 18.75 3.24
C ASP A 202 2.19 20.05 2.41
N ALA A 203 1.37 20.13 1.35
CA ALA A 203 1.31 21.29 0.48
C ALA A 203 0.34 22.36 1.04
N ASP A 204 0.60 23.63 0.74
CA ASP A 204 -0.22 24.75 1.21
C ASP A 204 -1.62 24.73 0.56
N THR A 205 -2.65 24.57 1.37
CA THR A 205 -4.06 24.54 0.95
C THR A 205 -4.81 25.85 1.23
N THR A 206 -4.15 26.89 1.76
CA THR A 206 -4.79 28.11 2.28
C THR A 206 -5.74 28.77 1.27
N THR A 207 -5.29 28.93 0.01
CA THR A 207 -6.11 29.57 -1.03
C THR A 207 -7.34 28.73 -1.39
N TRP A 208 -7.21 27.41 -1.36
CA TRP A 208 -8.29 26.48 -1.72
C TRP A 208 -9.30 26.34 -0.61
N LEU A 209 -8.85 26.32 0.65
CA LEU A 209 -9.71 26.38 1.83
C LEU A 209 -10.58 27.64 1.78
N ALA A 210 -10.00 28.80 1.47
CA ALA A 210 -10.77 30.04 1.32
C ALA A 210 -11.80 29.98 0.16
N ALA A 211 -11.43 29.35 -0.96
CA ALA A 211 -12.35 29.16 -2.09
C ALA A 211 -13.50 28.20 -1.75
N LEU A 212 -13.20 27.09 -1.10
CA LEU A 212 -14.19 26.10 -0.64
C LEU A 212 -15.13 26.73 0.39
N ASP A 213 -14.58 27.49 1.35
CA ASP A 213 -15.36 28.21 2.36
C ASP A 213 -16.40 29.15 1.75
N GLY A 214 -16.06 29.79 0.62
CA GLY A 214 -16.96 30.68 -0.10
C GLY A 214 -18.09 30.01 -0.88
N ILE A 215 -18.00 28.70 -1.14
CA ILE A 215 -18.99 27.96 -1.97
C ILE A 215 -19.63 26.76 -1.27
N LYS A 216 -19.16 26.36 -0.09
CA LYS A 216 -19.62 25.18 0.64
C LYS A 216 -21.13 25.17 0.87
N THR A 217 -21.75 24.00 0.77
CA THR A 217 -23.19 23.82 1.00
C THR A 217 -23.49 22.54 1.79
N ILE A 218 -24.54 22.58 2.61
CA ILE A 218 -25.12 21.37 3.19
C ILE A 218 -26.06 20.77 2.13
N ALA A 219 -25.70 19.59 1.62
CA ALA A 219 -26.38 18.91 0.54
C ALA A 219 -26.64 17.43 0.91
N TRP A 220 -26.41 16.50 -0.01
CA TRP A 220 -26.43 15.08 0.32
C TRP A 220 -25.18 14.69 1.13
N PRO A 221 -25.27 13.88 2.19
CA PRO A 221 -24.18 13.64 3.12
C PRO A 221 -22.92 13.12 2.45
N TYR A 222 -23.03 12.31 1.39
CA TYR A 222 -21.88 11.82 0.63
C TYR A 222 -20.95 12.94 0.18
N ALA A 223 -21.50 13.98 -0.49
CA ALA A 223 -20.70 15.07 -1.02
C ALA A 223 -20.27 16.03 0.09
N THR A 224 -21.18 16.36 1.01
CA THR A 224 -20.89 17.27 2.13
C THR A 224 -19.83 16.70 3.06
N SER A 225 -19.73 15.37 3.23
CA SER A 225 -18.71 14.71 4.03
C SER A 225 -17.28 15.01 3.55
N LEU A 226 -17.06 15.01 2.22
CA LEU A 226 -15.77 15.36 1.65
C LEU A 226 -15.41 16.82 1.96
N THR A 227 -16.40 17.72 1.89
CA THR A 227 -16.22 19.14 2.24
C THR A 227 -15.92 19.33 3.71
N VAL A 228 -16.60 18.60 4.61
CA VAL A 228 -16.34 18.61 6.05
C VAL A 228 -14.92 18.15 6.35
N MET A 229 -14.49 17.02 5.80
CA MET A 229 -13.11 16.53 5.97
C MET A 229 -12.08 17.53 5.40
N ALA A 230 -12.34 18.12 4.23
CA ALA A 230 -11.43 19.10 3.66
C ALA A 230 -11.29 20.33 4.57
N LEU A 231 -12.40 20.89 5.05
CA LEU A 231 -12.38 22.05 5.95
C LEU A 231 -11.82 21.73 7.34
N SER A 232 -11.91 20.48 7.81
CA SER A 232 -11.33 20.09 9.10
C SER A 232 -9.80 20.13 9.11
N THR A 233 -9.16 20.09 7.94
CA THR A 233 -7.70 20.28 7.79
C THR A 233 -7.25 21.73 8.03
N ALA A 234 -8.16 22.70 8.07
CA ALA A 234 -7.80 24.10 8.22
C ALA A 234 -7.18 24.39 9.60
N PRO A 235 -6.17 25.29 9.68
CA PRO A 235 -5.72 25.81 10.96
C PRO A 235 -6.89 26.46 11.72
N ASN A 236 -7.10 26.05 12.98
CA ASN A 236 -8.21 26.50 13.82
C ASN A 236 -9.62 26.19 13.23
N ALA A 237 -9.77 25.08 12.50
CA ALA A 237 -11.05 24.65 11.91
C ALA A 237 -12.22 24.68 12.91
N ALA A 238 -11.96 24.31 14.18
CA ALA A 238 -12.94 24.33 15.26
C ALA A 238 -13.56 25.70 15.53
N GLU A 239 -12.83 26.79 15.27
CA GLU A 239 -13.32 28.16 15.45
C GLU A 239 -13.92 28.70 14.14
N VAL A 240 -13.22 28.53 13.03
CA VAL A 240 -13.56 29.16 11.75
C VAL A 240 -14.79 28.53 11.10
N HIS A 241 -14.97 27.22 11.25
CA HIS A 241 -16.01 26.45 10.56
C HIS A 241 -17.06 25.85 11.52
N ALA A 242 -17.07 26.26 12.80
CA ALA A 242 -17.96 25.73 13.85
C ALA A 242 -19.41 25.61 13.41
N THR A 243 -20.00 26.71 12.91
CA THR A 243 -21.41 26.73 12.46
C THR A 243 -21.68 25.73 11.35
N PHE A 244 -20.77 25.61 10.37
CA PHE A 244 -20.95 24.68 9.25
C PHE A 244 -20.85 23.22 9.72
N PHE A 245 -19.94 22.92 10.64
CA PHE A 245 -19.83 21.60 11.25
C PHE A 245 -21.06 21.24 12.08
N ASP A 246 -21.57 22.17 12.88
CA ASP A 246 -22.81 21.97 13.64
C ASP A 246 -24.01 21.75 12.71
N ASP A 247 -24.12 22.53 11.63
CA ASP A 247 -25.18 22.37 10.63
C ASP A 247 -25.11 21.00 9.94
N TYR A 248 -23.91 20.53 9.62
CA TYR A 248 -23.71 19.18 9.06
C TYR A 248 -24.11 18.09 10.05
N VAL A 249 -23.66 18.15 11.30
CA VAL A 249 -24.01 17.16 12.33
C VAL A 249 -25.52 17.13 12.56
N ASN A 250 -26.17 18.30 12.59
CA ASN A 250 -27.63 18.38 12.73
C ASN A 250 -28.38 17.82 11.51
N ASP A 251 -27.86 18.03 10.29
CA ASP A 251 -28.42 17.42 9.08
C ASP A 251 -28.34 15.89 9.13
N VAL A 252 -27.18 15.32 9.51
CA VAL A 252 -27.02 13.86 9.64
C VAL A 252 -27.91 13.32 10.76
N ALA A 253 -27.97 13.97 11.92
CA ALA A 253 -28.81 13.56 13.04
C ALA A 253 -30.32 13.60 12.72
N GLY A 254 -30.72 14.46 11.78
CA GLY A 254 -32.10 14.55 11.30
C GLY A 254 -32.51 13.49 10.28
N ARG A 255 -31.57 12.66 9.80
CA ARG A 255 -31.81 11.63 8.77
C ARG A 255 -32.12 10.27 9.35
N ASP A 256 -32.85 9.48 8.56
CA ASP A 256 -32.96 8.04 8.79
C ASP A 256 -31.74 7.33 8.20
N LEU A 257 -30.79 6.97 9.07
CA LEU A 257 -29.54 6.31 8.67
C LEU A 257 -29.78 4.99 7.91
N THR A 258 -30.91 4.32 8.13
CA THR A 258 -31.24 3.06 7.43
C THR A 258 -31.59 3.25 5.95
N THR A 259 -31.79 4.49 5.53
CA THR A 259 -32.09 4.86 4.13
C THR A 259 -30.88 5.35 3.35
N LEU A 260 -29.75 5.55 4.03
CA LEU A 260 -28.50 5.94 3.39
C LEU A 260 -27.80 4.68 2.84
N ASP A 261 -27.22 4.80 1.65
CA ASP A 261 -26.37 3.74 1.10
C ASP A 261 -25.07 3.60 1.93
N PRO A 262 -24.45 2.40 1.94
CA PRO A 262 -23.26 2.15 2.74
C PRO A 262 -22.09 3.09 2.42
N ASP A 263 -21.89 3.45 1.15
CA ASP A 263 -20.82 4.37 0.73
C ASP A 263 -21.03 5.77 1.35
N THR A 264 -22.27 6.26 1.37
CA THR A 264 -22.66 7.49 2.06
C THR A 264 -22.45 7.39 3.57
N LEU A 265 -22.82 6.27 4.20
CA LEU A 265 -22.60 6.07 5.64
C LEU A 265 -21.11 6.12 5.99
N VAL A 266 -20.27 5.47 5.18
CA VAL A 266 -18.81 5.45 5.37
C VAL A 266 -18.22 6.84 5.28
N LEU A 267 -18.50 7.60 4.22
CA LEU A 267 -17.99 8.98 4.13
C LEU A 267 -18.52 9.87 5.26
N THR A 268 -19.76 9.65 5.68
CA THR A 268 -20.36 10.36 6.82
C THR A 268 -19.59 10.06 8.11
N TYR A 269 -19.28 8.78 8.37
CA TYR A 269 -18.50 8.36 9.52
C TYR A 269 -17.12 9.00 9.53
N LEU A 270 -16.39 8.92 8.42
CA LEU A 270 -15.07 9.53 8.26
C LEU A 270 -15.10 11.04 8.52
N ALA A 271 -16.09 11.74 7.97
CA ALA A 271 -16.27 13.16 8.23
C ALA A 271 -16.53 13.46 9.71
N LEU A 272 -17.34 12.68 10.40
CA LEU A 272 -17.63 12.87 11.83
C LEU A 272 -16.38 12.68 12.69
N ILE A 273 -15.58 11.65 12.44
CA ILE A 273 -14.35 11.41 13.22
C ILE A 273 -13.20 12.38 12.86
N ALA A 274 -13.30 13.08 11.73
CA ALA A 274 -12.39 14.16 11.35
C ALA A 274 -12.73 15.52 12.00
N LEU A 275 -13.92 15.65 12.60
CA LEU A 275 -14.33 16.90 13.25
C LEU A 275 -13.53 17.14 14.54
N PRO A 276 -13.14 18.39 14.82
CA PRO A 276 -12.40 18.71 16.03
C PRO A 276 -13.29 18.61 17.28
N GLY A 277 -12.70 18.11 18.38
CA GLY A 277 -13.38 18.05 19.69
C GLY A 277 -14.49 17.00 19.74
N GLU A 278 -15.61 17.35 20.40
CA GLU A 278 -16.74 16.44 20.65
C GLU A 278 -17.87 16.59 19.61
N THR A 279 -17.70 17.46 18.61
CA THR A 279 -18.78 17.80 17.66
C THR A 279 -19.26 16.57 16.87
N GLY A 280 -18.34 15.69 16.47
CA GLY A 280 -18.68 14.44 15.76
C GLY A 280 -18.84 13.19 16.64
N SER A 281 -18.37 13.21 17.90
CA SER A 281 -18.26 12.02 18.75
C SER A 281 -19.61 11.41 19.12
N VAL A 282 -20.65 12.24 19.22
CA VAL A 282 -21.99 11.80 19.63
C VAL A 282 -22.67 10.93 18.58
N LEU A 283 -22.37 11.17 17.29
CA LEU A 283 -23.09 10.55 16.17
C LEU A 283 -22.26 9.47 15.46
N SER A 284 -20.94 9.50 15.59
CA SER A 284 -20.05 8.56 14.90
C SER A 284 -20.33 7.10 15.28
N GLU A 285 -20.66 6.82 16.54
CA GLU A 285 -21.04 5.46 16.99
C GLU A 285 -22.32 4.97 16.32
N ALA A 286 -23.37 5.79 16.25
CA ALA A 286 -24.62 5.42 15.61
C ALA A 286 -24.47 5.22 14.08
N VAL A 287 -23.61 6.02 13.44
CA VAL A 287 -23.30 5.84 12.01
C VAL A 287 -22.46 4.58 11.80
N LEU A 288 -21.50 4.29 12.69
CA LEU A 288 -20.72 3.05 12.63
C LEU A 288 -21.60 1.81 12.83
N ASP A 289 -22.55 1.85 13.77
CA ASP A 289 -23.55 0.78 13.94
C ASP A 289 -24.37 0.56 12.67
N ALA A 290 -24.74 1.64 11.96
CA ALA A 290 -25.44 1.54 10.68
C ALA A 290 -24.55 0.94 9.57
N ILE A 291 -23.25 1.26 9.55
CA ILE A 291 -22.28 0.62 8.64
C ILE A 291 -22.19 -0.89 8.96
N VAL A 292 -22.02 -1.26 10.23
CA VAL A 292 -21.93 -2.66 10.66
C VAL A 292 -23.22 -3.43 10.30
N ALA A 293 -24.39 -2.80 10.43
CA ALA A 293 -25.66 -3.39 10.06
C ALA A 293 -25.85 -3.58 8.54
N THR A 294 -25.04 -2.90 7.72
CA THR A 294 -25.12 -2.94 6.25
C THR A 294 -23.93 -3.66 5.60
N LEU A 295 -23.05 -4.29 6.39
CA LEU A 295 -21.94 -5.10 5.86
C LEU A 295 -22.45 -6.14 4.86
N HIS A 296 -21.71 -6.33 3.77
CA HIS A 296 -22.05 -7.22 2.65
C HIS A 296 -23.34 -6.86 1.89
N THR A 297 -24.04 -5.79 2.26
CA THR A 297 -25.23 -5.32 1.56
C THR A 297 -24.90 -4.13 0.67
N SER A 298 -25.58 -4.04 -0.47
CA SER A 298 -25.61 -2.85 -1.33
C SER A 298 -26.89 -2.90 -2.16
N SER A 299 -27.42 -1.72 -2.49
CA SER A 299 -28.59 -1.58 -3.39
C SER A 299 -28.37 -2.20 -4.77
N PHE A 300 -27.11 -2.45 -5.16
CA PHE A 300 -26.71 -3.03 -6.44
C PHE A 300 -26.09 -4.42 -6.31
N GLY A 301 -26.15 -5.04 -5.11
CA GLY A 301 -25.47 -6.29 -4.80
C GLY A 301 -24.00 -6.10 -4.40
N PRO A 302 -23.33 -7.17 -3.94
CA PRO A 302 -21.91 -7.15 -3.57
C PRO A 302 -21.05 -6.55 -4.67
N ASN A 303 -20.20 -5.58 -4.32
CA ASN A 303 -19.32 -4.89 -5.25
C ASN A 303 -18.04 -4.40 -4.55
N ALA A 304 -16.97 -4.23 -5.29
CA ALA A 304 -15.65 -3.89 -4.77
C ALA A 304 -15.61 -2.52 -4.08
N ALA A 305 -16.24 -1.50 -4.67
CA ALA A 305 -16.22 -0.14 -4.14
C ALA A 305 -16.88 -0.04 -2.75
N THR A 306 -18.09 -0.62 -2.61
CA THR A 306 -18.80 -0.63 -1.32
C THR A 306 -18.07 -1.48 -0.28
N THR A 307 -17.54 -2.65 -0.67
CA THR A 307 -16.76 -3.50 0.24
C THR A 307 -15.51 -2.77 0.73
N ALA A 308 -14.82 -2.06 -0.17
CA ALA A 308 -13.66 -1.23 0.17
C ALA A 308 -14.02 -0.12 1.15
N HIS A 309 -15.12 0.59 0.95
CA HIS A 309 -15.61 1.61 1.88
C HIS A 309 -15.91 1.05 3.27
N GLN A 310 -16.53 -0.12 3.36
CA GLN A 310 -16.79 -0.78 4.63
C GLN A 310 -15.49 -1.13 5.37
N ILE A 311 -14.49 -1.67 4.65
CA ILE A 311 -13.15 -1.92 5.22
C ILE A 311 -12.52 -0.61 5.72
N ILE A 312 -12.56 0.46 4.93
CA ILE A 312 -12.02 1.78 5.30
C ILE A 312 -12.66 2.31 6.59
N ALA A 313 -13.99 2.17 6.76
CA ALA A 313 -14.65 2.62 7.98
C ALA A 313 -14.25 1.77 9.20
N LEU A 314 -14.15 0.45 9.05
CA LEU A 314 -13.76 -0.44 10.14
C LEU A 314 -12.31 -0.15 10.58
N THR A 315 -11.37 -0.01 9.66
CA THR A 315 -9.97 0.33 9.99
C THR A 315 -9.86 1.72 10.61
N ALA A 316 -10.64 2.69 10.13
CA ALA A 316 -10.73 4.02 10.74
C ALA A 316 -11.38 4.01 12.13
N ALA A 317 -12.19 2.99 12.45
CA ALA A 317 -12.74 2.75 13.78
C ALA A 317 -11.82 1.94 14.70
N GLY A 318 -10.67 1.45 14.20
CA GLY A 318 -9.79 0.54 14.92
C GLY A 318 -10.36 -0.88 15.05
N LEU A 319 -11.23 -1.28 14.14
CA LEU A 319 -11.88 -2.58 14.11
C LEU A 319 -11.28 -3.43 13.00
N ASP A 320 -10.98 -4.69 13.32
CA ASP A 320 -10.51 -5.67 12.34
C ASP A 320 -11.64 -6.04 11.37
N ALA A 321 -11.46 -5.73 10.09
CA ALA A 321 -12.40 -6.05 9.01
C ALA A 321 -12.56 -7.57 8.79
N ARG A 322 -11.66 -8.39 9.34
CA ARG A 322 -11.74 -9.86 9.32
C ARG A 322 -12.32 -10.47 10.60
N ALA A 323 -12.78 -9.65 11.54
CA ALA A 323 -13.38 -10.16 12.77
C ALA A 323 -14.54 -11.12 12.48
N ALA A 324 -14.63 -12.23 13.22
CA ALA A 324 -15.64 -13.27 12.99
C ALA A 324 -17.10 -12.77 13.05
N SER A 325 -17.36 -11.65 13.75
CA SER A 325 -18.68 -11.00 13.78
C SER A 325 -19.08 -10.34 12.46
N TYR A 326 -18.13 -10.13 11.56
CA TYR A 326 -18.30 -9.51 10.25
C TYR A 326 -18.18 -10.52 9.11
N HIS A 327 -18.24 -11.82 9.41
CA HIS A 327 -18.22 -12.85 8.37
C HIS A 327 -19.62 -13.04 7.79
N HIS A 328 -19.70 -13.21 6.47
CA HIS A 328 -20.92 -13.58 5.78
C HIS A 328 -20.65 -14.78 4.89
N ASP A 329 -21.49 -15.82 5.02
CA ASP A 329 -21.36 -17.08 4.28
C ASP A 329 -19.96 -17.74 4.36
N GLY A 330 -19.25 -17.50 5.46
CA GLY A 330 -17.91 -18.07 5.71
C GLY A 330 -16.76 -17.31 5.07
N THR A 331 -17.02 -16.12 4.54
CA THR A 331 -16.02 -15.24 3.93
C THR A 331 -15.95 -13.92 4.72
N ASP A 332 -14.74 -13.44 4.94
CA ASP A 332 -14.51 -12.12 5.56
C ASP A 332 -14.49 -10.98 4.53
N LEU A 333 -14.53 -9.72 4.97
CA LEU A 333 -14.58 -8.58 4.04
C LEU A 333 -13.33 -8.44 3.18
N ILE A 334 -12.16 -8.83 3.69
CA ILE A 334 -10.88 -8.77 2.96
C ILE A 334 -10.86 -9.84 1.89
N GLU A 335 -11.26 -11.07 2.22
CA GLU A 335 -11.41 -12.17 1.25
C GLU A 335 -12.44 -11.82 0.18
N GLN A 336 -13.56 -11.19 0.55
CA GLN A 336 -14.55 -10.72 -0.41
C GLN A 336 -13.97 -9.66 -1.35
N LEU A 337 -13.24 -8.66 -0.82
CA LEU A 337 -12.61 -7.63 -1.65
C LEU A 337 -11.57 -8.22 -2.61
N LEU A 338 -10.74 -9.14 -2.13
CA LEU A 338 -9.75 -9.85 -2.93
C LEU A 338 -10.39 -10.72 -4.02
N GLY A 339 -11.61 -11.22 -3.79
CA GLY A 339 -12.39 -11.93 -4.80
C GLY A 339 -12.69 -11.11 -6.06
N PHE A 340 -12.67 -9.76 -5.96
CA PHE A 340 -12.84 -8.86 -7.10
C PHE A 340 -11.53 -8.50 -7.81
N HIS A 341 -10.36 -8.94 -7.33
CA HIS A 341 -9.06 -8.64 -7.94
C HIS A 341 -8.81 -9.48 -9.20
N ASP A 342 -8.14 -8.92 -10.20
CA ASP A 342 -7.82 -9.61 -11.47
C ASP A 342 -6.43 -10.27 -11.51
N ASP A 343 -5.72 -10.27 -10.38
CA ASP A 343 -4.33 -10.70 -10.22
C ASP A 343 -3.29 -9.89 -11.02
N ALA A 344 -3.73 -8.87 -11.76
CA ALA A 344 -2.89 -8.02 -12.61
C ALA A 344 -2.89 -6.55 -12.16
N GLY A 345 -3.43 -6.25 -10.97
CA GLY A 345 -3.39 -4.92 -10.36
C GLY A 345 -4.64 -4.09 -10.63
N ALA A 346 -5.79 -4.71 -10.87
CA ALA A 346 -7.07 -4.04 -11.00
C ALA A 346 -8.21 -4.83 -10.34
N PHE A 347 -9.33 -4.13 -10.10
CA PHE A 347 -10.51 -4.71 -9.49
C PHE A 347 -11.70 -4.61 -10.44
N TYR A 348 -12.47 -5.68 -10.53
CA TYR A 348 -13.80 -5.67 -11.12
C TYR A 348 -14.74 -4.87 -10.22
N TRP A 349 -15.77 -4.25 -10.82
CA TRP A 349 -16.81 -3.61 -10.00
C TRP A 349 -17.59 -4.65 -9.20
N ASN A 350 -17.98 -5.76 -9.83
CA ASN A 350 -18.60 -6.91 -9.20
C ASN A 350 -18.33 -8.19 -10.01
N ASP A 351 -18.80 -9.35 -9.52
CA ASP A 351 -18.57 -10.66 -10.15
C ASP A 351 -19.14 -10.79 -11.58
N ASP A 352 -20.16 -10.01 -11.91
CA ASP A 352 -20.80 -10.01 -13.22
C ASP A 352 -20.10 -9.08 -14.24
N SER A 353 -19.07 -8.34 -13.81
CA SER A 353 -18.39 -7.36 -14.66
C SER A 353 -17.49 -8.02 -15.70
N ALA A 354 -17.70 -7.69 -16.98
CA ALA A 354 -16.89 -8.24 -18.08
C ALA A 354 -15.45 -7.70 -18.12
N HIS A 355 -15.21 -6.54 -17.50
CA HIS A 355 -13.93 -5.83 -17.52
C HIS A 355 -13.65 -5.23 -16.14
N VAL A 356 -12.37 -5.09 -15.81
CA VAL A 356 -11.92 -4.38 -14.62
C VAL A 356 -12.30 -2.91 -14.68
N ASP A 357 -12.56 -2.32 -13.52
CA ASP A 357 -12.97 -0.94 -13.36
C ASP A 357 -11.83 -0.12 -12.76
N LEU A 358 -10.96 0.33 -13.66
CA LEU A 358 -9.79 1.12 -13.31
C LEU A 358 -10.16 2.44 -12.66
N MET A 359 -11.22 3.13 -13.09
CA MET A 359 -11.42 4.52 -12.69
C MET A 359 -12.26 4.69 -11.41
N PHE A 360 -12.99 3.68 -11.00
CA PHE A 360 -13.86 3.76 -9.84
C PHE A 360 -13.55 2.68 -8.79
N SER A 361 -13.60 1.41 -9.13
CA SER A 361 -13.41 0.31 -8.17
C SER A 361 -11.94 0.14 -7.72
N THR A 362 -10.99 0.08 -8.66
CA THR A 362 -9.57 -0.14 -8.34
C THR A 362 -8.99 0.87 -7.33
N PRO A 363 -9.19 2.20 -7.46
CA PRO A 363 -8.64 3.18 -6.53
C PRO A 363 -9.13 2.99 -5.09
N GLN A 364 -10.41 2.65 -4.94
CA GLN A 364 -11.07 2.49 -3.64
C GLN A 364 -10.62 1.18 -2.98
N ALA A 365 -10.62 0.08 -3.73
CA ALA A 365 -10.13 -1.22 -3.28
C ALA A 365 -8.66 -1.16 -2.87
N TRP A 366 -7.82 -0.51 -3.68
CA TRP A 366 -6.40 -0.35 -3.36
C TRP A 366 -6.17 0.42 -2.07
N LEU A 367 -6.87 1.55 -1.86
CA LEU A 367 -6.79 2.27 -0.60
C LEU A 367 -7.23 1.39 0.59
N ALA A 368 -8.34 0.66 0.45
CA ALA A 368 -8.83 -0.19 1.53
C ALA A 368 -7.81 -1.25 1.96
N LEU A 369 -7.15 -1.90 1.00
CA LEU A 369 -6.10 -2.89 1.28
C LEU A 369 -4.88 -2.26 1.95
N VAL A 370 -4.43 -1.09 1.47
CA VAL A 370 -3.31 -0.35 2.08
C VAL A 370 -3.62 0.04 3.53
N LEU A 371 -4.82 0.59 3.79
CA LEU A 371 -5.23 0.95 5.15
C LEU A 371 -5.36 -0.27 6.05
N TYR A 372 -5.91 -1.37 5.53
CA TYR A 372 -6.05 -2.59 6.30
C TYR A 372 -4.68 -3.16 6.68
N GLU A 373 -3.74 -3.19 5.75
CA GLU A 373 -2.38 -3.62 6.05
C GLU A 373 -1.69 -2.72 7.09
N ALA A 374 -1.79 -1.39 6.93
CA ALA A 374 -1.25 -0.44 7.90
C ALA A 374 -1.90 -0.62 9.28
N PHE A 375 -3.21 -0.88 9.33
CA PHE A 375 -3.95 -1.16 10.56
C PHE A 375 -3.44 -2.42 11.24
N MET A 376 -3.23 -3.51 10.50
CA MET A 376 -2.70 -4.76 11.06
C MET A 376 -1.27 -4.62 11.57
N GLN A 377 -0.47 -3.71 10.99
CA GLN A 377 0.88 -3.44 11.50
C GLN A 377 0.85 -2.62 12.79
N GLN A 378 0.02 -1.57 12.84
CA GLN A 378 0.03 -0.59 13.93
C GLN A 378 -0.94 -0.90 15.09
N HIS A 379 -1.98 -1.71 14.82
CA HIS A 379 -3.09 -2.01 15.72
C HIS A 379 -3.79 -0.75 16.28
N SER A 380 -3.86 0.31 15.47
CA SER A 380 -4.44 1.61 15.82
C SER A 380 -5.39 2.08 14.73
N PRO A 381 -6.42 2.89 15.06
CA PRO A 381 -7.32 3.47 14.06
C PRO A 381 -6.56 4.30 13.01
N ILE A 382 -6.92 4.16 11.74
CA ILE A 382 -6.28 4.90 10.64
C ILE A 382 -7.32 5.65 9.83
N HIS A 383 -7.25 6.99 9.86
CA HIS A 383 -8.09 7.81 8.99
C HIS A 383 -7.47 7.90 7.59
N PRO A 384 -8.23 7.65 6.50
CA PRO A 384 -7.70 7.63 5.14
C PRO A 384 -7.11 8.96 4.66
N PHE A 385 -7.77 10.08 5.03
CA PHE A 385 -7.48 11.40 4.44
C PHE A 385 -6.94 12.45 5.43
N ILE A 386 -6.85 12.10 6.71
CA ILE A 386 -6.54 13.05 7.79
C ILE A 386 -5.47 12.37 8.66
N PRO A 387 -4.19 12.67 8.43
CA PRO A 387 -3.09 12.13 9.23
C PRO A 387 -3.35 12.31 10.72
N GLN A 388 -3.18 11.24 11.50
CA GLN A 388 -3.15 11.34 12.95
C GLN A 388 -1.75 11.85 13.36
N PRO A 389 -1.66 12.78 14.34
CA PRO A 389 -0.40 13.38 14.77
C PRO A 389 0.56 12.42 15.48
#